data_AF-A0A7G1I3U3-F1
#
_entry.id   AF-A0A7G1I3U3-F1
#
_cell.length_a   1.000
_cell.length_b   1.000
_cell.length_c   1.000
_cell.angle_alpha   90.00
_cell.angle_beta   90.00
_cell.angle_gamma   90.00
#
_symmetry.space_group_name_H-M   'P 1'
#
loop_
_entity.id
_entity.type
_entity.pdbx_description
1 polymer ?
#
loop_
_entity_poly.entity_id
_entity_poly.type
_entity_poly.pdbx_seq_one_letter_code
_entity_poly.pdbx_strand_id
1 'polypeptide(L)'
;MSVNGNEVRPHLVRCVQLEWYRTIEVGNGDSGATVVIDQWAVPITAKSVRIRNLAGFTGLYSEGDGGSAKAGFGDSGFTVSGTADGFNTVAPNQPATAEFRIVARC
;
A
#
# COMPACT_ATOMS: atom_id res chain seq x y z
N MET A 1 0.95 10.66 1.14
CA MET A 1 1.28 9.37 0.48
C MET A 1 1.04 9.56 -1.02
N SER A 2 1.52 8.66 -1.89
CA SER A 2 1.38 8.84 -3.34
C SER A 2 1.21 7.53 -4.10
N VAL A 3 0.59 7.64 -5.29
CA VAL A 3 0.53 6.60 -6.31
C VAL A 3 0.84 7.26 -7.67
N ASN A 4 1.82 6.74 -8.41
CA ASN A 4 2.38 7.35 -9.63
C ASN A 4 2.71 8.85 -9.47
N GLY A 5 3.31 9.21 -8.34
CA GLY A 5 3.64 10.61 -8.02
C GLY A 5 2.44 11.50 -7.65
N ASN A 6 1.20 11.04 -7.85
CA ASN A 6 0.00 11.77 -7.46
C ASN A 6 -0.16 11.72 -5.93
N GLU A 7 -0.03 12.87 -5.27
CA GLU A 7 -0.21 12.97 -3.83
C GLU A 7 -1.66 12.78 -3.42
N VAL A 8 -1.87 12.01 -2.36
CA VAL A 8 -3.16 11.87 -1.68
C VAL A 8 -2.99 11.94 -0.17
N ARG A 9 -4.02 12.43 0.50
CA ARG A 9 -4.06 12.62 1.96
C ARG A 9 -5.38 12.07 2.52
N PRO A 10 -5.53 10.74 2.61
CA PRO A 10 -6.72 10.14 3.21
C PRO A 10 -6.86 10.57 4.67
N HIS A 11 -8.08 10.93 5.09
CA HIS A 11 -8.35 11.38 6.46
C HIS A 11 -8.46 10.25 7.49
N LEU A 12 -8.66 9.01 7.03
CA LEU A 12 -8.83 7.84 7.89
C LEU A 12 -7.60 6.94 7.78
N VAL A 13 -7.07 6.55 8.94
CA VAL A 13 -6.03 5.54 9.10
C VAL A 13 -6.48 4.60 10.21
N ARG A 14 -6.57 3.31 9.91
CA ARG A 14 -6.87 2.26 10.89
C ARG A 14 -5.73 1.25 10.89
N CYS A 15 -5.25 0.91 12.07
CA CYS A 15 -4.19 -0.08 12.22
C CYS A 15 -4.68 -1.23 13.09
N VAL A 16 -4.44 -2.45 12.64
CA VAL A 16 -4.78 -3.68 13.36
C VAL A 16 -3.50 -4.49 13.53
N GLN A 17 -3.24 -4.94 14.75
CA GLN A 17 -2.15 -5.86 15.06
C GLN A 17 -2.73 -7.26 15.26
N LEU A 18 -2.17 -8.26 14.56
CA LEU A 18 -2.45 -9.66 14.81
C LEU A 18 -1.13 -10.42 14.84
N GLU A 19 -0.75 -10.92 16.02
CA GLU A 19 0.57 -11.53 16.27
C GLU A 19 1.71 -10.62 15.82
N TRP A 20 2.51 -11.00 14.82
CA TRP A 20 3.55 -10.16 14.22
C TRP A 20 3.10 -9.37 12.98
N TYR A 21 1.88 -9.59 12.48
CA TYR A 21 1.36 -8.88 11.34
C TYR A 21 0.73 -7.53 11.72
N ARG A 22 1.16 -6.46 11.04
CA ARG A 22 0.47 -5.16 11.04
C ARG A 22 -0.36 -5.03 9.78
N THR A 23 -1.67 -4.87 9.95
CA THR A 23 -2.55 -4.40 8.87
C THR A 23 -2.77 -2.90 9.03
N ILE A 24 -2.55 -2.16 7.94
CA ILE A 24 -2.78 -0.72 7.87
C ILE A 24 -3.81 -0.48 6.77
N GLU A 25 -4.89 0.18 7.12
CA GLU A 25 -5.90 0.64 6.19
C GLU A 25 -5.90 2.15 6.16
N VAL A 26 -5.81 2.72 4.96
CA VAL A 26 -5.88 4.15 4.72
C VAL A 26 -7.06 4.46 3.82
N GLY A 27 -7.78 5.52 4.11
CA GLY A 27 -9.01 5.88 3.39
C GLY A 27 -10.22 5.06 3.82
N ASN A 28 -11.08 4.70 2.87
CA ASN A 28 -12.32 3.97 3.12
C ASN A 28 -12.53 2.86 2.06
N GLY A 29 -13.71 2.23 2.07
CA GLY A 29 -14.05 1.16 1.13
C GLY A 29 -14.11 1.59 -0.35
N ASP A 30 -14.27 2.89 -0.63
CA ASP A 30 -14.42 3.43 -1.98
C ASP A 30 -13.10 3.95 -2.55
N SER A 31 -12.21 4.46 -1.70
CA SER A 31 -10.89 4.98 -2.07
C SER A 31 -9.91 4.79 -0.91
N GLY A 32 -8.83 4.04 -1.14
CA GLY A 32 -7.90 3.72 -0.07
C GLY A 32 -6.84 2.70 -0.44
N ALA A 33 -6.11 2.26 0.58
CA ALA A 33 -5.20 1.12 0.46
C ALA A 33 -5.20 0.27 1.73
N THR A 34 -5.01 -1.04 1.56
CA THR A 34 -4.77 -1.99 2.63
C THR A 34 -3.35 -2.52 2.49
N VAL A 35 -2.55 -2.41 3.55
CA VAL A 35 -1.17 -2.87 3.63
C VAL A 35 -1.08 -3.94 4.69
N VAL A 36 -0.38 -5.04 4.41
CA VAL A 36 -0.01 -6.05 5.40
C VAL A 36 1.51 -6.10 5.52
N ILE A 37 2.02 -5.97 6.74
CA ILE A 37 3.45 -5.97 7.06
C ILE A 37 3.73 -7.11 8.03
N ASP A 38 4.75 -7.91 7.75
CA ASP A 38 5.34 -8.86 8.69
C ASP A 38 6.44 -8.15 9.49
N GLN A 39 6.20 -7.96 10.79
CA GLN A 39 7.16 -7.31 11.69
C GLN A 39 8.14 -8.30 12.33
N TRP A 40 7.93 -9.61 12.17
CA TRP A 40 8.86 -10.62 12.66
C TRP A 40 10.06 -10.79 11.72
N ALA A 41 9.85 -10.55 10.42
CA ALA A 41 10.92 -10.53 9.45
C ALA A 41 11.98 -9.47 9.78
N VAL A 42 13.25 -9.77 9.46
CA VAL A 42 14.40 -8.87 9.66
C VAL A 42 15.10 -8.65 8.31
N PRO A 43 14.98 -7.46 7.69
CA PRO A 43 14.14 -6.33 8.09
C PRO A 43 12.64 -6.63 7.93
N ILE A 44 11.76 -5.78 8.50
CA ILE A 44 10.31 -5.93 8.34
C ILE A 44 9.94 -5.95 6.85
N THR A 45 8.96 -6.78 6.47
CA THR A 45 8.61 -6.97 5.05
C THR A 45 7.16 -6.62 4.77
N ALA A 46 6.91 -6.05 3.60
CA ALA A 46 5.55 -5.89 3.09
C ALA A 46 5.10 -7.23 2.50
N LYS A 47 3.99 -7.78 3.01
CA LYS A 47 3.40 -9.02 2.51
C LYS A 47 2.44 -8.75 1.35
N SER A 48 1.66 -7.68 1.45
CA SER A 48 0.79 -7.24 0.36
C SER A 48 0.41 -5.76 0.49
N VAL A 49 0.10 -5.15 -0.65
CA VAL A 49 -0.47 -3.81 -0.75
C VAL A 49 -1.59 -3.84 -1.77
N ARG A 50 -2.83 -3.67 -1.33
CA ARG A 50 -3.99 -3.53 -2.20
C ARG A 50 -4.40 -2.07 -2.26
N ILE A 51 -4.33 -1.48 -3.44
CA ILE A 51 -4.76 -0.11 -3.71
C ILE A 51 -6.13 -0.18 -4.39
N ARG A 52 -7.10 0.59 -3.88
CA ARG A 52 -8.45 0.67 -4.44
C ARG A 52 -8.79 2.12 -4.73
N ASN A 53 -8.94 2.45 -6.02
CA ASN A 53 -9.37 3.77 -6.50
C ASN A 53 -8.68 4.92 -5.76
N LEU A 54 -7.36 4.82 -5.59
CA LEU A 54 -6.57 5.81 -4.87
C LEU A 54 -5.69 6.54 -5.88
N ALA A 55 -5.81 7.87 -5.93
CA ALA A 55 -5.14 8.70 -6.93
C ALA A 55 -5.39 8.24 -8.39
N GLY A 56 -6.58 7.68 -8.66
CA GLY A 56 -6.96 7.19 -9.98
C GLY A 56 -6.45 5.79 -10.34
N PHE A 57 -5.87 5.02 -9.41
CA PHE A 57 -5.34 3.68 -9.65
C PHE A 57 -5.98 2.61 -8.75
N THR A 58 -6.13 1.40 -9.28
CA THR A 58 -6.49 0.19 -8.52
C THR A 58 -5.52 -0.93 -8.88
N GLY A 59 -4.95 -1.61 -7.88
CA GLY A 59 -3.96 -2.66 -8.13
C GLY A 59 -3.51 -3.38 -6.86
N LEU A 60 -2.63 -4.35 -7.07
CA LEU A 60 -2.12 -5.24 -6.03
C LEU A 60 -0.61 -5.40 -6.15
N TYR A 61 0.06 -5.34 -5.01
CA TYR A 61 1.34 -5.99 -4.77
C TYR A 61 1.11 -7.15 -3.82
N SER A 62 1.76 -8.28 -4.08
CA SER A 62 1.82 -9.43 -3.19
C SER A 62 3.23 -10.01 -3.24
N GLU A 63 3.78 -10.34 -2.07
CA GLU A 63 5.10 -10.95 -1.98
C GLU A 63 5.11 -12.30 -2.73
N GLY A 64 6.10 -12.49 -3.60
CA GLY A 64 6.25 -13.71 -4.41
C GLY A 64 5.69 -13.60 -5.84
N ASP A 65 4.88 -12.58 -6.15
CA ASP A 65 4.22 -12.44 -7.46
C ASP A 65 5.05 -11.64 -8.50
N GLY A 66 6.37 -11.52 -8.30
CA GLY A 66 7.30 -10.86 -9.23
C GLY A 66 7.45 -9.34 -9.06
N GLY A 67 6.56 -8.67 -8.33
CA GLY A 67 6.72 -7.29 -7.89
C GLY A 67 7.68 -7.14 -6.71
N SER A 68 8.09 -5.91 -6.39
CA SER A 68 8.88 -5.62 -5.18
C SER A 68 8.29 -4.48 -4.36
N ALA A 69 8.26 -4.66 -3.04
CA ALA A 69 7.96 -3.59 -2.10
C ALA A 69 8.91 -3.69 -0.91
N LYS A 70 9.24 -2.52 -0.35
CA LYS A 70 10.04 -2.38 0.87
C LYS A 70 9.17 -1.78 1.96
N ALA A 71 9.28 -2.33 3.16
CA ALA A 71 8.68 -1.78 4.36
C ALA A 71 9.78 -1.20 5.27
N GLY A 72 9.41 -0.18 6.04
CA GLY A 72 10.27 0.44 7.04
C GLY A 72 9.44 1.06 8.16
N PHE A 73 10.07 1.25 9.31
CA PHE A 73 9.47 1.88 10.48
C PHE A 73 10.47 2.87 11.08
N GLY A 74 9.99 4.07 11.44
CA GLY A 74 10.81 5.15 12.02
C GLY A 74 9.95 6.36 12.41
N ASP A 75 10.53 7.55 12.48
CA ASP A 75 9.88 8.78 13.01
C ASP A 75 8.58 9.17 12.27
N SER A 76 8.46 8.78 11.00
CA SER A 76 7.27 9.03 10.18
C SER A 76 6.18 7.95 10.34
N GLY A 77 6.42 6.93 11.16
CA GLY A 77 5.60 5.73 11.28
C GLY A 77 6.01 4.64 10.29
N PHE A 78 5.06 3.80 9.91
CA PHE A 78 5.26 2.78 8.88
C PHE A 78 5.33 3.45 7.51
N THR A 79 6.34 3.08 6.72
CA THR A 79 6.47 3.44 5.31
C THR A 79 6.53 2.17 4.48
N VAL A 80 5.70 2.07 3.44
CA VAL A 80 5.77 1.00 2.44
C VAL A 80 5.81 1.61 1.05
N SER A 81 6.80 1.21 0.25
CA SER A 81 7.00 1.70 -1.12
C SER A 81 7.35 0.57 -2.07
N GLY A 82 6.83 0.61 -3.29
CA GLY A 82 7.04 -0.43 -4.29
C GLY A 82 6.24 -0.17 -5.55
N THR A 83 6.01 -1.22 -6.33
CA THR A 83 5.13 -1.22 -7.49
C THR A 83 3.94 -2.15 -7.26
N ALA A 84 2.76 -1.75 -7.76
CA ALA A 84 1.57 -2.58 -7.77
C ALA A 84 1.04 -2.69 -9.21
N ASP A 85 0.59 -3.88 -9.58
CA ASP A 85 0.01 -4.15 -10.89
C ASP A 85 -1.52 -4.09 -10.83
N GLY A 86 -2.12 -3.51 -11.86
CA GLY A 86 -3.56 -3.29 -11.91
C GLY A 86 -3.97 -2.46 -13.11
N PHE A 87 -4.73 -1.39 -12.88
CA PHE A 87 -5.26 -0.53 -13.93
C PHE A 87 -5.52 0.90 -13.45
N ASN A 88 -5.49 1.82 -14.42
CA ASN A 88 -5.97 3.18 -14.22
C ASN A 88 -7.50 3.19 -14.26
N THR A 89 -8.13 3.89 -13.33
CA THR A 89 -9.60 3.97 -13.19
C THR A 89 -10.31 4.55 -14.42
N VAL A 90 -9.63 5.39 -15.19
CA VAL A 90 -10.11 5.96 -16.47
C VAL A 90 -10.00 4.99 -17.65
N ALA A 91 -9.22 3.92 -17.51
CA ALA A 91 -8.99 2.91 -18.53
C ALA A 91 -8.94 1.50 -17.88
N PRO A 92 -10.04 1.03 -17.28
CA PRO A 92 -10.04 -0.17 -16.43
C PRO A 92 -9.71 -1.47 -17.16
N ASN A 93 -9.80 -1.48 -18.49
CA ASN A 93 -9.51 -2.64 -19.34
C ASN A 93 -8.05 -2.67 -19.82
N GLN A 94 -7.22 -1.71 -19.42
CA GLN A 94 -5.81 -1.62 -19.81
C GLN A 94 -4.93 -1.90 -18.59
N PRO A 95 -4.10 -2.97 -18.62
CA PRO A 95 -3.12 -3.23 -17.57
C PRO A 95 -2.17 -2.04 -17.40
N ALA A 96 -1.89 -1.71 -16.14
CA ALA A 96 -0.94 -0.68 -15.76
C ALA A 96 -0.21 -1.09 -14.48
N THR A 97 1.07 -0.74 -14.39
CA THR A 97 1.85 -0.81 -13.15
C THR A 97 1.95 0.60 -12.57
N ALA A 98 1.82 0.73 -11.26
CA ALA A 98 2.00 2.01 -10.57
C ALA A 98 3.00 1.91 -9.44
N GLU A 99 3.89 2.90 -9.36
CA GLU A 99 4.71 3.11 -8.17
C GLU A 99 3.84 3.66 -7.04
N PHE A 100 4.08 3.23 -5.81
CA PHE A 100 3.36 3.73 -4.65
C PHE A 100 4.30 4.02 -3.48
N ARG A 101 3.87 4.96 -2.64
CA ARG A 101 4.46 5.22 -1.32
C ARG A 101 3.37 5.48 -0.30
N ILE A 102 3.09 4.51 0.54
CA ILE A 102 2.14 4.59 1.65
C ILE A 102 2.90 4.93 2.93
N VAL A 103 2.39 5.90 3.68
CA VAL A 103 2.92 6.29 4.99
C VAL A 103 1.76 6.38 5.95
N ALA A 104 1.88 5.72 7.10
CA ALA A 104 0.86 5.72 8.12
C ALA A 104 1.48 5.76 9.52
N ARG A 105 0.87 6.59 10.38
CA ARG A 105 1.13 6.56 11.81
C ARG A 105 0.04 5.74 12.47
N CYS A 106 0.50 4.66 13.08
CA CYS A 106 -0.15 3.90 14.13
C CYS A 106 0.62 4.24 15.42
#